data_AF-A0A5C6ZZ84-F1
#
_entry.id   AF-A0A5C6ZZ84-F1
#
_cell.length_a   1.000
_cell.length_b   1.000
_cell.length_c   1.000
_cell.angle_alpha   90.00
_cell.angle_beta   90.00
_cell.angle_gamma   90.00
#
_symmetry.space_group_name_H-M   'P 1'
#
loop_
_entity.id
_entity.type
_entity.pdbx_description
1 polymer ?
#
loop_
_entity_poly.entity_id
_entity_poly.type
_entity_poly.pdbx_seq_one_letter_code
_entity_poly.pdbx_strand_id
1 'polypeptide(L)'
;MQHTQASSGGAPGAQYPEVYRNLMAIGLLGAIYRASEDAAIVHEAVEMTLEDPTMYVMHRAIAVAMGGDAAYAKTSLGRRIEQQPDDDNSKVALGVSMMLSGDPEWKHWLNNVLATSTDQQAREAANGVLAYLASLRTSH
;
A
#
# COMPACT_ATOMS: atom_id res chain seq x y z
N MET A 1 -13.32 10.57 -50.47
CA MET A 1 -12.55 10.91 -49.26
C MET A 1 -12.87 9.84 -48.22
N GLN A 2 -11.91 8.95 -47.98
CA GLN A 2 -12.08 7.83 -47.05
C GLN A 2 -11.88 8.33 -45.61
N HIS A 3 -12.85 8.03 -44.74
CA HIS A 3 -12.71 8.19 -43.30
C HIS A 3 -11.77 7.11 -42.77
N THR A 4 -10.52 7.48 -42.47
CA THR A 4 -9.66 6.64 -41.64
C THR A 4 -10.04 6.88 -40.19
N GLN A 5 -10.73 5.90 -39.61
CA GLN A 5 -10.84 5.74 -38.15
C GLN A 5 -9.42 5.57 -37.59
N ALA A 6 -8.98 6.52 -36.77
CA ALA A 6 -7.83 6.30 -35.90
C ALA A 6 -8.27 5.43 -34.73
N SER A 7 -7.98 4.14 -34.86
CA SER A 7 -7.93 3.18 -33.76
C SER A 7 -6.89 3.68 -32.75
N SER A 8 -7.31 4.19 -31.59
CA SER A 8 -6.37 4.41 -30.49
C SER A 8 -6.13 3.08 -29.78
N GLY A 9 -5.16 2.33 -30.31
CA GLY A 9 -4.58 1.17 -29.66
C GLY A 9 -4.01 1.55 -28.29
N GLY A 10 -4.24 0.68 -27.30
CA GLY A 10 -3.63 0.78 -25.98
C GLY A 10 -2.14 0.41 -25.97
N ALA A 11 -1.50 0.81 -24.86
CA ALA A 11 -0.13 0.60 -24.36
C ALA A 11 0.92 1.68 -24.71
N PRO A 12 1.99 1.97 -23.91
CA PRO A 12 2.33 1.59 -22.52
C PRO A 12 2.72 2.79 -21.60
N GLY A 13 2.52 2.67 -20.28
CA GLY A 13 3.22 3.47 -19.25
C GLY A 13 3.01 5.00 -19.25
N ALA A 14 1.83 5.50 -18.90
CA ALA A 14 1.66 6.92 -18.56
C ALA A 14 2.43 7.22 -17.27
N GLN A 15 3.70 7.61 -17.41
CA GLN A 15 4.52 8.01 -16.27
C GLN A 15 3.89 9.27 -15.68
N TYR A 16 3.44 9.20 -14.42
CA TYR A 16 2.89 10.36 -13.71
C TYR A 16 3.80 11.58 -13.90
N PRO A 17 3.26 12.79 -14.14
CA PRO A 17 4.04 14.01 -14.15
C PRO A 17 5.03 14.07 -12.99
N GLU A 18 6.25 14.56 -13.25
CA GLU A 18 7.36 14.54 -12.29
C GLU A 18 6.98 15.17 -10.95
N VAL A 19 6.21 16.26 -10.99
CA VAL A 19 5.68 16.92 -9.80
C VAL A 19 4.87 15.97 -8.91
N TYR A 20 4.03 15.10 -9.47
CA TYR A 20 3.23 14.16 -8.68
C TYR A 20 4.08 13.03 -8.12
N ARG A 21 5.09 12.56 -8.85
CA ARG A 21 6.06 11.58 -8.33
C ARG A 21 6.86 12.15 -7.16
N ASN A 22 7.27 13.41 -7.25
CA ASN A 22 8.00 14.08 -6.18
C ASN A 22 7.08 14.30 -4.97
N LEU A 23 5.83 14.71 -5.18
CA LEU A 23 4.85 14.85 -4.09
C LEU A 23 4.55 13.51 -3.42
N MET A 24 4.38 12.42 -4.17
CA MET A 24 4.25 11.07 -3.61
C MET A 24 5.44 10.73 -2.70
N ALA A 25 6.67 10.93 -3.17
CA ALA A 25 7.87 10.64 -2.39
C ALA A 25 7.96 11.51 -1.13
N ILE A 26 7.69 12.81 -1.24
CA ILE A 26 7.71 13.76 -0.12
C ILE A 26 6.65 13.39 0.92
N GLY A 27 5.42 13.07 0.50
CA GLY A 27 4.35 12.66 1.41
C GLY A 27 4.73 11.40 2.19
N LEU A 28 5.21 10.36 1.50
CA LEU A 28 5.62 9.10 2.13
C LEU A 28 6.78 9.31 3.11
N LEU A 29 7.81 10.10 2.75
CA LEU A 29 8.91 10.42 3.65
C LEU A 29 8.44 11.25 4.85
N GLY A 30 7.58 12.23 4.62
CA GLY A 30 6.99 13.05 5.69
C GLY A 30 6.24 12.19 6.72
N ALA A 31 5.47 11.19 6.26
CA ALA A 31 4.80 10.24 7.13
C ALA A 31 5.79 9.42 7.98
N ILE A 32 6.86 8.91 7.36
CA ILE A 32 7.91 8.14 8.06
C ILE A 32 8.62 9.00 9.13
N TYR A 33 8.93 10.25 8.80
CA TYR A 33 9.61 11.19 9.71
C TYR A 33 8.67 11.92 10.68
N ARG A 34 7.39 11.54 10.74
CA ARG A 34 6.37 12.11 11.64
C ARG A 34 6.09 13.60 11.42
N ALA A 35 6.29 14.09 10.21
CA ALA A 35 5.81 15.40 9.76
C ALA A 35 4.32 15.30 9.38
N SER A 36 3.48 14.87 10.32
CA SER A 36 2.14 14.31 10.03
C SER A 36 1.18 15.29 9.38
N GLU A 37 1.22 16.58 9.75
CA GLU A 37 0.33 17.61 9.18
C GLU A 37 0.71 17.93 7.72
N ASP A 38 1.98 18.21 7.46
CA ASP A 38 2.48 18.48 6.09
C ASP A 38 2.30 17.26 5.19
N ALA A 39 2.60 16.06 5.70
CA ALA A 39 2.41 14.82 4.98
C ALA A 39 0.93 14.58 4.64
N ALA A 40 0.00 14.86 5.57
CA ALA A 40 -1.42 14.70 5.33
C ALA A 40 -1.91 15.57 4.16
N ILE A 41 -1.49 16.85 4.12
CA ILE A 41 -1.83 17.78 3.03
C ILE A 41 -1.33 17.22 1.68
N VAL A 42 -0.08 16.75 1.64
CA VAL A 42 0.51 16.19 0.43
C VAL A 42 -0.21 14.91 0.00
N HIS A 43 -0.57 14.04 0.94
CA HIS A 43 -1.29 12.80 0.64
C HIS A 43 -2.68 13.07 0.06
N GLU A 44 -3.45 13.98 0.65
CA GLU A 44 -4.76 14.38 0.14
C GLU A 44 -4.65 14.98 -1.27
N ALA A 45 -3.69 15.87 -1.49
CA ALA A 45 -3.45 16.46 -2.80
C ALA A 45 -3.09 15.40 -3.85
N VAL A 46 -2.26 14.41 -3.51
CA VAL A 46 -1.91 13.32 -4.42
C VAL A 46 -3.13 12.45 -4.71
N GLU A 47 -3.88 12.01 -3.69
CA GLU A 47 -5.05 11.13 -3.87
C GLU A 47 -6.10 11.76 -4.80
N MET A 48 -6.31 13.08 -4.72
CA MET A 48 -7.23 13.81 -5.61
C MET A 48 -6.78 13.85 -7.07
N THR A 49 -5.49 13.60 -7.35
CA THR A 49 -4.92 13.66 -8.71
C THR A 49 -4.84 12.28 -9.38
N LEU A 50 -5.05 11.20 -8.63
CA LEU A 50 -4.98 9.84 -9.12
C LEU A 50 -6.34 9.36 -9.61
N GLU A 51 -6.38 8.73 -10.78
CA GLU A 51 -7.58 8.04 -11.28
C GLU A 51 -7.91 6.82 -10.40
N ASP A 52 -6.87 6.09 -10.00
CA ASP A 52 -6.96 5.00 -9.02
C ASP A 52 -5.90 5.18 -7.90
N PRO A 53 -6.31 5.61 -6.70
CA PRO A 53 -5.38 5.81 -5.58
C PRO A 53 -5.05 4.51 -4.84
N THR A 54 -5.60 3.35 -5.23
CA THR A 54 -5.45 2.05 -4.56
C THR A 54 -4.02 1.77 -4.09
N MET A 55 -3.08 1.74 -5.05
CA MET A 55 -1.69 1.41 -4.74
C MET A 55 -1.08 2.47 -3.83
N TYR A 56 -1.38 3.75 -4.07
CA TYR A 56 -0.85 4.83 -3.27
C TYR A 56 -1.32 4.77 -1.81
N VAL A 57 -2.60 4.47 -1.57
CA VAL A 57 -3.17 4.29 -0.23
C VAL A 57 -2.46 3.17 0.52
N MET A 58 -2.13 2.05 -0.14
CA MET A 58 -1.35 0.97 0.48
C MET A 58 0.06 1.43 0.88
N HIS A 59 0.78 2.14 0.00
CA HIS A 59 2.11 2.67 0.32
C HIS A 59 2.05 3.69 1.46
N ARG A 60 1.05 4.58 1.44
CA ARG A 60 0.81 5.55 2.51
C ARG A 60 0.55 4.86 3.84
N ALA A 61 -0.29 3.82 3.85
CA ALA A 61 -0.57 3.04 5.06
C ALA A 61 0.69 2.45 5.69
N ILE A 62 1.58 1.89 4.87
CA ILE A 62 2.86 1.35 5.33
C ILE A 62 3.76 2.49 5.84
N ALA A 63 3.86 3.61 5.12
CA ALA A 63 4.71 4.74 5.51
C ALA A 63 4.27 5.37 6.84
N VAL A 64 2.96 5.57 7.04
CA VAL A 64 2.40 6.08 8.31
C VAL A 64 2.67 5.09 9.46
N ALA A 65 2.55 3.79 9.19
CA ALA A 65 2.88 2.76 10.17
C ALA A 65 4.36 2.68 10.53
N MET A 66 5.28 2.93 9.59
CA MET A 66 6.71 3.10 9.90
C MET A 66 6.96 4.29 10.83
N GLY A 67 6.14 5.34 10.73
CA GLY A 67 6.10 6.45 11.69
C GLY A 67 5.62 6.05 13.08
N GLY A 68 5.01 4.87 13.23
CA GLY A 68 4.53 4.30 14.49
C GLY A 68 3.01 4.33 14.66
N ASP A 69 2.24 4.66 13.62
CA ASP A 69 0.77 4.74 13.69
C ASP A 69 0.08 3.79 12.69
N ALA A 70 -0.69 2.83 13.20
CA ALA A 70 -1.50 1.93 12.37
C ALA A 70 -2.94 2.42 12.12
N ALA A 71 -3.39 3.51 12.75
CA ALA A 71 -4.79 3.93 12.69
C ALA A 71 -5.23 4.19 11.24
N TYR A 72 -4.41 4.89 10.46
CA TYR A 72 -4.69 5.13 9.05
C TYR A 72 -4.82 3.80 8.27
N ALA A 73 -3.90 2.85 8.46
CA ALA A 73 -3.95 1.55 7.78
C ALA A 73 -5.21 0.77 8.15
N LYS A 74 -5.56 0.69 9.44
CA LYS A 74 -6.78 0.00 9.90
C LYS A 74 -8.05 0.60 9.32
N THR A 75 -8.14 1.93 9.27
CA THR A 75 -9.32 2.59 8.72
C THR A 75 -9.41 2.46 7.20
N SER A 76 -8.32 2.77 6.48
CA SER A 76 -8.33 2.82 5.01
C SER A 76 -8.33 1.42 4.39
N LEU A 77 -7.41 0.55 4.80
CA LEU A 77 -7.31 -0.82 4.28
C LEU A 77 -8.39 -1.72 4.86
N GLY A 78 -8.80 -1.53 6.12
CA GLY A 78 -9.92 -2.27 6.71
C GLY A 78 -11.22 -2.05 5.94
N ARG A 79 -11.60 -0.79 5.68
CA ARG A 79 -12.76 -0.45 4.85
C ARG A 79 -12.67 -1.07 3.46
N ARG A 80 -11.48 -1.08 2.87
CA ARG A 80 -11.26 -1.66 1.55
C ARG A 80 -11.46 -3.17 1.55
N ILE A 81 -10.92 -3.87 2.54
CA ILE A 81 -11.10 -5.32 2.71
C ILE A 81 -12.58 -5.65 2.96
N GLU A 82 -13.31 -4.82 3.71
CA GLU A 82 -14.77 -4.97 3.88
C GLU A 82 -15.51 -4.88 2.53
N GLN A 83 -15.08 -3.97 1.65
CA GLN A 83 -15.68 -3.78 0.32
C GLN A 83 -15.23 -4.84 -0.69
N GLN A 84 -13.99 -5.33 -0.56
CA GLN A 84 -13.35 -6.30 -1.45
C GLN A 84 -12.64 -7.36 -0.59
N PRO A 85 -13.39 -8.37 -0.09
CA PRO A 85 -12.82 -9.38 0.81
C PRO A 85 -11.72 -10.22 0.18
N ASP A 86 -11.63 -10.27 -1.15
CA ASP A 86 -10.61 -11.01 -1.89
C ASP A 86 -9.36 -10.16 -2.22
N ASP A 87 -9.29 -8.92 -1.75
CA ASP A 87 -8.11 -8.06 -1.90
C ASP A 87 -7.01 -8.47 -0.91
N ASP A 88 -6.32 -9.55 -1.25
CA ASP A 88 -5.28 -10.14 -0.41
C ASP A 88 -4.06 -9.23 -0.28
N ASN A 89 -3.77 -8.38 -1.26
CA ASN A 89 -2.70 -7.39 -1.19
C ASN A 89 -2.98 -6.33 -0.11
N SER A 90 -4.23 -5.89 0.03
CA SER A 90 -4.64 -4.98 1.11
C SER A 90 -4.56 -5.63 2.48
N LYS A 91 -4.89 -6.94 2.59
CA LYS A 91 -4.70 -7.71 3.83
C LYS A 91 -3.22 -7.80 4.21
N VAL A 92 -2.34 -8.07 3.24
CA VAL A 92 -0.89 -8.07 3.47
C VAL A 92 -0.41 -6.69 3.91
N ALA A 93 -0.79 -5.62 3.20
CA ALA A 93 -0.41 -4.26 3.55
C ALA A 93 -0.91 -3.85 4.95
N LEU A 94 -2.12 -4.25 5.34
CA LEU A 94 -2.66 -4.05 6.68
C LEU A 94 -1.84 -4.80 7.72
N GLY A 95 -1.55 -6.08 7.50
CA GLY A 95 -0.70 -6.88 8.38
C GLY A 95 0.70 -6.28 8.54
N VAL A 96 1.35 -5.86 7.44
CA VAL A 96 2.66 -5.21 7.47
C VAL A 96 2.61 -3.89 8.25
N SER A 97 1.59 -3.07 8.02
CA SER A 97 1.41 -1.80 8.73
C SER A 97 1.24 -2.03 10.24
N MET A 98 0.40 -2.98 10.63
CA MET A 98 0.21 -3.37 12.03
C MET A 98 1.50 -3.90 12.67
N MET A 99 2.29 -4.68 11.93
CA MET A 99 3.58 -5.17 12.41
C MET A 99 4.55 -4.00 12.69
N LEU A 100 4.63 -3.04 11.76
CA LEU A 100 5.55 -1.90 11.88
C LEU A 100 5.18 -0.95 13.03
N SER A 101 3.89 -0.81 13.33
CA SER A 101 3.43 -0.02 14.48
C SER A 101 3.48 -0.79 15.81
N GLY A 102 3.83 -2.08 15.82
CA GLY A 102 3.86 -2.93 17.01
C GLY A 102 2.50 -3.50 17.46
N ASP A 103 1.49 -3.50 16.58
CA ASP A 103 0.17 -4.04 16.89
C ASP A 103 0.16 -5.59 16.85
N PRO A 104 -0.21 -6.29 17.93
CA PRO A 104 -0.05 -7.74 18.05
C PRO A 104 -0.93 -8.56 17.09
N GLU A 105 -1.99 -7.98 16.53
CA GLU A 105 -2.92 -8.69 15.64
C GLU A 105 -2.38 -8.85 14.22
N TRP A 106 -1.22 -8.25 13.89
CA TRP A 106 -0.64 -8.27 12.55
C TRP A 106 -0.52 -9.67 11.92
N LYS A 107 -0.21 -10.68 12.73
CA LYS A 107 -0.03 -12.07 12.27
C LYS A 107 -1.31 -12.69 11.74
N HIS A 108 -2.46 -12.29 12.26
CA HIS A 108 -3.74 -12.84 11.84
C HIS A 108 -3.96 -12.62 10.34
N TRP A 109 -3.69 -11.40 9.87
CA TRP A 109 -3.86 -11.01 8.48
C TRP A 109 -2.96 -11.78 7.52
N LEU A 110 -1.67 -11.91 7.84
CA LEU A 110 -0.74 -12.66 6.99
C LEU A 110 -1.08 -14.16 6.96
N ASN A 111 -1.47 -14.74 8.10
CA ASN A 111 -1.90 -16.13 8.16
C ASN A 111 -3.19 -16.37 7.38
N ASN A 112 -4.13 -15.42 7.40
CA ASN A 112 -5.35 -15.49 6.60
C ASN A 112 -4.99 -15.59 5.11
N VAL A 113 -4.16 -14.67 4.60
CA VAL A 113 -3.69 -14.67 3.21
C VAL A 113 -3.02 -16.00 2.86
N LEU A 114 -2.11 -16.49 3.70
CA LEU A 114 -1.42 -17.76 3.41
C LEU A 114 -2.35 -18.98 3.40
N ALA A 115 -3.44 -18.94 4.16
CA ALA A 115 -4.40 -20.03 4.27
C ALA A 115 -5.45 -20.02 3.14
N THR A 116 -5.87 -18.84 2.67
CA THR A 116 -7.05 -18.70 1.80
C THR A 116 -6.75 -18.12 0.42
N SER A 117 -5.66 -17.38 0.27
CA SER A 117 -5.37 -16.66 -0.97
C SER A 117 -5.00 -17.62 -2.11
N THR A 118 -5.49 -17.28 -3.30
CA THR A 118 -5.02 -17.87 -4.57
C THR A 118 -4.05 -16.95 -5.31
N ASP A 119 -3.83 -15.72 -4.81
CA ASP A 119 -2.87 -14.77 -5.36
C ASP A 119 -1.45 -15.14 -4.89
N GLN A 120 -0.64 -15.58 -5.86
CA GLN A 120 0.74 -15.96 -5.61
C GLN A 120 1.59 -14.79 -5.11
N GLN A 121 1.35 -13.57 -5.60
CA GLN A 121 2.13 -12.39 -5.20
C GLN A 121 1.84 -12.02 -3.75
N ALA A 122 0.56 -12.02 -3.35
CA ALA A 122 0.17 -11.75 -1.97
C ALA A 122 0.75 -12.80 -1.00
N ARG A 123 0.75 -14.09 -1.39
CA ARG A 123 1.36 -15.16 -0.59
C ARG A 123 2.87 -15.04 -0.47
N GLU A 124 3.56 -14.68 -1.55
CA GLU A 124 5.01 -14.44 -1.54
C GLU A 124 5.36 -13.25 -0.63
N ALA A 125 4.61 -12.16 -0.71
CA ALA A 125 4.78 -11.01 0.17
C ALA A 125 4.57 -11.39 1.65
N ALA A 126 3.50 -12.11 1.97
CA ALA A 126 3.23 -12.59 3.33
C ALA A 126 4.35 -13.50 3.86
N ASN A 127 4.81 -14.46 3.03
CA ASN A 127 5.93 -15.34 3.38
C ASN A 127 7.24 -14.55 3.58
N GLY A 128 7.51 -13.56 2.73
CA GLY A 128 8.69 -12.71 2.83
C GLY A 128 8.78 -11.98 4.17
N VAL A 129 7.65 -11.46 4.66
CA VAL A 129 7.55 -10.82 5.98
C VAL A 129 7.85 -11.82 7.10
N LEU A 130 7.26 -13.01 7.06
CA LEU A 130 7.51 -14.04 8.08
C LEU A 130 8.96 -14.55 8.07
N ALA A 131 9.54 -14.73 6.90
CA ALA A 131 10.94 -15.14 6.72
C ALA A 131 11.91 -14.08 7.25
N TYR A 132 11.66 -12.80 6.94
CA TYR A 132 12.43 -11.69 7.47
C TYR A 132 12.42 -11.68 9.01
N LEU A 133 11.24 -11.81 9.62
CA LEU A 133 11.13 -11.85 11.08
C LEU A 133 11.78 -13.08 11.71
N ALA A 134 11.72 -14.24 11.05
CA ALA A 134 12.43 -15.43 11.49
C ALA A 134 13.96 -15.21 11.48
N SER A 135 14.48 -14.56 10.44
CA SER A 135 15.91 -14.24 10.31
C SER A 135 16.41 -13.25 11.39
N LEU A 136 15.56 -12.31 11.81
CA LEU A 136 15.88 -11.39 12.90
C LEU A 136 15.98 -12.13 14.24
N ARG A 137 15.13 -13.13 14.49
CA ARG A 137 15.19 -13.93 15.73
C ARG A 137 16.40 -14.85 15.81
N THR A 138 16.95 -15.29 14.69
CA THR A 138 18.16 -16.11 14.66
C THR A 138 19.45 -15.30 14.79
N SER A 139 19.37 -13.97 14.62
CA SER A 139 20.53 -13.06 14.64
C SER A 139 20.74 -12.37 16.00
N HIS A 140 19.84 -12.60 16.95
CA HIS A 140 19.86 -12.10 18.33
C HIS A 140 19.95 -13.27 19.32
#